data_AF-A0A7W1BVK8-F1
#
_entry.id   AF-A0A7W1BVK8-F1
#
_cell.length_a   1.000
_cell.length_b   1.000
_cell.length_c   1.000
_cell.angle_alpha   90.00
_cell.angle_beta   90.00
_cell.angle_gamma   90.00
#
_symmetry.space_group_name_H-M   'P 1'
#
loop_
_entity.id
_entity.type
_entity.pdbx_description
1 polymer ?
#
loop_
_entity_poly.entity_id
_entity_poly.type
_entity_poly.pdbx_seq_one_letter_code
_entity_poly.pdbx_strand_id
1 'polypeptide(L)'
;YMRTTNDGRIAFGWGGGTMGFDGRVARRQELDASVIARTRESLVRFFPQLRGRLVTHAWGGPIDVSPTHLPIFGSRGRVHHGFGFTGNGVGPTYLGGEILARLALDRRDERTALAIVEPSRKLFPPEPFRYVGGSLIRRALLAKDAAEDEGREPGAATAFVAALPRRLGLRLPR
;
A
#
# COMPACT_ATOMS: atom_id res chain seq x y z
N TYR A 1 -7.57 3.48 7.20
CA TYR A 1 -8.89 2.92 7.52
C TYR A 1 -9.25 3.23 8.96
N MET A 2 -10.54 3.38 9.23
CA MET A 2 -11.11 3.59 10.56
C MET A 2 -12.47 2.89 10.59
N ARG A 3 -12.66 1.96 11.50
CA ARG A 3 -13.94 1.24 11.65
C ARG A 3 -14.17 0.80 13.09
N THR A 4 -15.42 0.58 13.44
CA THR A 4 -15.77 -0.13 14.67
C THR A 4 -15.70 -1.64 14.47
N THR A 5 -15.63 -2.35 15.58
CA THR A 5 -15.70 -3.81 15.68
C THR A 5 -17.01 -4.19 16.39
N ASN A 6 -17.44 -5.44 16.26
CA ASN A 6 -18.72 -5.89 16.79
C ASN A 6 -18.83 -5.78 18.32
N ASP A 7 -17.69 -5.74 19.03
CA ASP A 7 -17.62 -5.56 20.48
C ASP A 7 -17.32 -4.10 20.90
N GLY A 8 -17.57 -3.14 20.01
CA GLY A 8 -17.51 -1.71 20.32
C GLY A 8 -16.11 -1.11 20.37
N ARG A 9 -15.06 -1.85 19.99
CA ARG A 9 -13.69 -1.29 19.87
C ARG A 9 -13.49 -0.59 18.53
N ILE A 10 -12.45 0.24 18.46
CA ILE A 10 -12.04 0.96 17.24
C ILE A 10 -10.83 0.26 16.63
N ALA A 11 -10.91 -0.07 15.34
CA ALA A 11 -9.77 -0.45 14.51
C ALA A 11 -9.35 0.75 13.65
N PHE A 12 -8.11 1.21 13.84
CA PHE A 12 -7.59 2.44 13.25
C PHE A 12 -6.17 2.22 12.74
N GLY A 13 -5.89 2.67 11.51
CA GLY A 13 -4.55 2.58 10.94
C GLY A 13 -4.46 3.14 9.52
N TRP A 14 -3.26 3.48 9.09
CA TRP A 14 -2.95 3.87 7.71
C TRP A 14 -1.56 3.39 7.30
N GLY A 15 -1.25 3.53 6.01
CA GLY A 15 0.04 3.14 5.47
C GLY A 15 1.16 4.05 5.96
N GLY A 16 2.25 3.46 6.45
CA GLY A 16 3.40 4.22 6.93
C GLY A 16 4.63 3.37 7.24
N GLY A 17 4.64 2.08 6.86
CA GLY A 17 5.74 1.13 7.08
C GLY A 17 6.95 1.40 6.19
N THR A 18 8.05 0.68 6.36
CA THR A 18 9.33 0.94 5.65
C THR A 18 9.46 0.20 4.32
N MET A 19 10.30 0.71 3.41
CA MET A 19 10.67 -0.03 2.21
C MET A 19 11.48 -1.28 2.57
N GLY A 20 11.20 -2.40 1.89
CA GLY A 20 12.05 -3.59 1.91
C GLY A 20 13.16 -3.49 0.85
N PHE A 21 14.30 -4.10 1.15
CA PHE A 21 15.40 -4.27 0.19
C PHE A 21 15.36 -5.68 -0.40
N ASP A 22 15.65 -5.82 -1.70
CA ASP A 22 15.78 -7.13 -2.37
C ASP A 22 14.50 -8.01 -2.27
N GLY A 23 13.32 -7.37 -2.11
CA GLY A 23 12.05 -8.08 -1.95
C GLY A 23 11.92 -8.86 -0.64
N ARG A 24 12.86 -8.70 0.30
CA ARG A 24 12.83 -9.40 1.58
C ARG A 24 11.89 -8.70 2.56
N VAL A 25 11.22 -9.50 3.37
CA VAL A 25 10.40 -9.03 4.50
C VAL A 25 11.27 -9.10 5.75
N ALA A 26 11.67 -7.94 6.26
CA ALA A 26 12.29 -7.82 7.57
C ALA A 26 11.21 -7.67 8.65
N ARG A 27 11.53 -8.03 9.90
CA ARG A 27 10.65 -7.86 11.06
C ARG A 27 10.04 -6.45 11.17
N ARG A 28 10.81 -5.43 10.78
CA ARG A 28 10.35 -4.03 10.80
C ARG A 28 9.23 -3.74 9.78
N GLN A 29 9.11 -4.51 8.71
CA GLN A 29 8.00 -4.41 7.76
C GLN A 29 6.73 -5.08 8.29
N GLU A 30 6.84 -6.02 9.23
CA GLU A 30 5.70 -6.64 9.89
C GLU A 30 5.20 -5.78 11.05
N LEU A 31 6.11 -5.33 11.92
CA LEU A 31 5.76 -4.54 13.10
C LEU A 31 6.82 -3.48 13.38
N ASP A 32 6.43 -2.21 13.25
CA ASP A 32 7.29 -1.06 13.52
C ASP A 32 6.73 -0.23 14.69
N ALA A 33 7.46 -0.21 15.80
CA ALA A 33 7.08 0.54 17.00
C ALA A 33 6.87 2.04 16.75
N SER A 34 7.64 2.64 15.83
CA SER A 34 7.49 4.06 15.46
C SER A 34 6.23 4.33 14.65
N VAL A 35 5.75 3.34 13.89
CA VAL A 35 4.46 3.43 13.18
C VAL A 35 3.33 3.29 14.19
N ILE A 36 3.41 2.33 15.11
CA ILE A 36 2.42 2.13 16.17
C ILE A 36 2.27 3.41 17.03
N ALA A 37 3.38 4.01 17.45
CA ALA A 37 3.37 5.23 18.25
C ALA A 37 2.66 6.38 17.52
N ARG A 38 3.03 6.63 16.25
CA ARG A 38 2.36 7.66 15.42
C ARG A 38 0.88 7.35 15.19
N THR A 39 0.53 6.09 14.94
CA THR A 39 -0.87 5.69 14.77
C THR A 39 -1.69 5.95 16.03
N ARG A 40 -1.11 5.71 17.22
CA ARG A 40 -1.72 6.05 18.50
C ARG A 40 -1.88 7.56 18.69
N GLU A 41 -0.87 8.35 18.34
CA GLU A 41 -0.93 9.81 18.40
C GLU A 41 -2.05 10.36 17.52
N SER A 42 -2.13 9.91 16.26
CA SER A 42 -3.22 10.30 15.37
C SER A 42 -4.58 9.85 15.88
N LEU A 43 -4.71 8.63 16.44
CA LEU A 43 -5.97 8.19 17.04
C LEU A 43 -6.44 9.15 18.13
N VAL A 44 -5.55 9.58 19.02
CA VAL A 44 -5.86 10.54 20.10
C VAL A 44 -6.12 11.95 19.54
N ARG A 45 -5.48 12.33 18.44
CA ARG A 45 -5.76 13.59 17.74
C ARG A 45 -7.19 13.63 17.19
N PHE A 46 -7.66 12.54 16.57
CA PHE A 46 -9.04 12.42 16.07
C PHE A 46 -10.06 12.25 17.20
N PHE A 47 -9.70 11.52 18.26
CA PHE A 47 -10.58 11.22 19.38
C PHE A 47 -9.89 11.51 20.72
N PRO A 48 -9.87 12.78 21.16
CA PRO A 48 -9.20 13.18 22.40
C PRO A 48 -9.68 12.42 23.65
N GLN A 49 -10.93 11.96 23.66
CA GLN A 49 -11.53 11.14 24.72
C GLN A 49 -10.88 9.76 24.90
N LEU A 50 -10.09 9.30 23.92
CA LEU A 50 -9.34 8.04 23.99
C LEU A 50 -7.96 8.21 24.64
N ARG A 51 -7.57 9.43 25.04
CA ARG A 51 -6.31 9.67 25.74
C ARG A 51 -6.22 8.80 26.99
N GLY A 52 -5.07 8.13 27.17
CA GLY A 52 -4.82 7.23 28.30
C GLY A 52 -5.50 5.86 28.21
N ARG A 53 -6.34 5.60 27.19
CA ARG A 53 -6.94 4.28 26.99
C ARG A 53 -5.90 3.26 26.51
N LEU A 54 -6.12 2.00 26.87
CA LEU A 54 -5.26 0.87 26.52
C LEU A 54 -5.38 0.55 25.03
N VAL A 55 -4.24 0.46 24.35
CA VAL A 55 -4.15 -0.18 23.03
C VAL A 55 -3.98 -1.67 23.27
N THR A 56 -5.02 -2.45 22.98
CA THR A 56 -5.03 -3.89 23.28
C THR A 56 -4.28 -4.72 22.23
N HIS A 57 -4.24 -4.24 20.98
CA HIS A 57 -3.64 -4.95 19.85
C HIS A 57 -2.97 -3.96 18.90
N ALA A 58 -1.86 -4.38 18.30
CA ALA A 58 -1.22 -3.69 17.19
C ALA A 58 -0.72 -4.73 16.18
N TRP A 59 -0.89 -4.44 14.90
CA TRP A 59 -0.43 -5.31 13.82
C TRP A 59 0.02 -4.47 12.64
N GLY A 60 0.79 -5.08 11.76
CA GLY A 60 1.20 -4.53 10.49
C GLY A 60 1.46 -5.64 9.50
N GLY A 61 2.09 -5.29 8.39
CA GLY A 61 2.44 -6.24 7.36
C GLY A 61 2.98 -5.55 6.12
N PRO A 62 3.79 -6.26 5.33
CA PRO A 62 4.23 -5.76 4.04
C PRO A 62 3.03 -5.62 3.09
N ILE A 63 3.10 -4.61 2.23
CA ILE A 63 2.15 -4.42 1.14
C ILE A 63 2.88 -4.75 -0.16
N ASP A 64 2.32 -5.69 -0.90
CA ASP A 64 2.61 -5.88 -2.32
C ASP A 64 2.08 -4.66 -3.10
N VAL A 65 3.00 -3.90 -3.69
CA VAL A 65 2.70 -2.72 -4.49
C VAL A 65 3.01 -3.03 -5.95
N SER A 66 2.06 -2.78 -6.86
CA SER A 66 2.31 -2.84 -8.30
C SER A 66 2.73 -1.47 -8.86
N PRO A 67 3.46 -1.43 -9.99
CA PRO A 67 3.86 -0.16 -10.61
C PRO A 67 2.70 0.74 -11.06
N THR A 68 1.53 0.14 -11.30
CA THR A 68 0.32 0.83 -11.77
C THR A 68 -0.70 1.06 -10.65
N HIS A 69 -0.46 0.55 -9.44
CA HIS A 69 -1.41 0.55 -8.33
C HIS A 69 -2.73 -0.18 -8.63
N LEU A 70 -2.72 -1.05 -9.64
CA LEU A 70 -3.81 -1.96 -9.95
C LEU A 70 -3.34 -3.40 -9.72
N PRO A 71 -4.23 -4.32 -9.29
CA PRO A 71 -3.90 -5.73 -9.27
C PRO A 71 -3.59 -6.23 -10.68
N ILE A 72 -2.73 -7.24 -10.77
CA ILE A 72 -2.27 -7.86 -12.01
C ILE A 72 -2.62 -9.34 -11.91
N PHE A 73 -3.33 -9.84 -12.93
CA PHE A 73 -3.70 -11.24 -13.08
C PHE A 73 -3.12 -11.80 -14.37
N GLY A 74 -2.89 -13.10 -14.43
CA GLY A 74 -2.45 -13.73 -15.68
C GLY A 74 -2.09 -15.19 -15.53
N SER A 75 -1.60 -15.77 -16.63
CA SER A 75 -1.19 -17.17 -16.69
C SER A 75 0.24 -17.33 -17.21
N ARG A 76 0.96 -18.35 -16.73
CA ARG A 76 2.23 -18.82 -17.29
C ARG A 76 2.22 -20.35 -17.31
N GLY A 77 1.91 -20.93 -18.47
CA GLY A 77 1.65 -22.36 -18.57
C GLY A 77 0.46 -22.73 -17.70
N ARG A 78 0.64 -23.70 -16.80
CA ARG A 78 -0.39 -24.17 -15.85
C ARG A 78 -0.47 -23.36 -14.55
N VAL A 79 0.28 -22.25 -14.44
CA VAL A 79 0.31 -21.40 -13.24
C VAL A 79 -0.49 -20.13 -13.49
N HIS A 80 -1.55 -19.94 -12.72
CA HIS A 80 -2.35 -18.71 -12.71
C HIS A 80 -1.97 -17.88 -11.48
N HIS A 81 -1.83 -16.57 -11.66
CA HIS A 81 -1.33 -15.68 -10.61
C HIS A 81 -2.15 -14.40 -10.51
N GLY A 82 -2.25 -13.88 -9.29
CA GLY A 82 -2.84 -12.59 -8.97
C GLY A 82 -2.00 -11.91 -7.89
N PHE A 83 -1.49 -10.72 -8.17
CA PHE A 83 -0.66 -9.93 -7.24
C PHE A 83 -0.88 -8.43 -7.48
N GLY A 84 -0.20 -7.55 -6.77
CA GLY A 84 -0.24 -6.10 -7.02
C GLY A 84 -1.39 -5.35 -6.35
N PHE A 85 -2.06 -5.95 -5.36
CA PHE A 85 -3.28 -5.39 -4.75
C PHE A 85 -3.07 -4.06 -4.02
N THR A 86 -1.83 -3.68 -3.73
CA THR A 86 -1.44 -2.33 -3.27
C THR A 86 -2.29 -1.83 -2.09
N GLY A 87 -2.44 -2.68 -1.08
CA GLY A 87 -3.13 -2.36 0.17
C GLY A 87 -4.66 -2.38 0.09
N ASN A 88 -5.24 -2.65 -1.08
CA ASN A 88 -6.68 -2.65 -1.30
C ASN A 88 -7.24 -4.05 -1.56
N GLY A 89 -6.55 -5.12 -1.17
CA GLY A 89 -6.86 -6.47 -1.62
C GLY A 89 -8.23 -7.03 -1.23
N VAL A 90 -8.75 -6.70 -0.05
CA VAL A 90 -9.95 -7.35 0.51
C VAL A 90 -11.17 -7.26 -0.43
N GLY A 91 -11.48 -6.08 -0.96
CA GLY A 91 -12.63 -5.90 -1.87
C GLY A 91 -12.45 -6.53 -3.25
N PRO A 92 -11.40 -6.17 -4.01
CA PRO A 92 -11.12 -6.66 -5.36
C PRO A 92 -10.78 -8.16 -5.44
N THR A 93 -10.43 -8.82 -4.33
CA THR A 93 -10.09 -10.25 -4.34
C THR A 93 -11.25 -11.11 -4.85
N TYR A 94 -12.50 -10.70 -4.65
CA TYR A 94 -13.65 -11.40 -5.24
C TYR A 94 -13.51 -11.50 -6.77
N LEU A 95 -13.35 -10.36 -7.45
CA LEU A 95 -13.13 -10.32 -8.90
C LEU A 95 -11.86 -11.06 -9.29
N GLY A 96 -10.80 -10.94 -8.49
CA GLY A 96 -9.54 -11.65 -8.71
C GLY A 96 -9.72 -13.17 -8.72
N GLY A 97 -10.48 -13.71 -7.77
CA GLY A 97 -10.80 -15.14 -7.73
C GLY A 97 -11.62 -15.58 -8.95
N GLU A 98 -12.59 -14.77 -9.36
CA GLU A 98 -13.41 -15.04 -10.55
C GLU A 98 -12.60 -15.03 -11.86
N ILE A 99 -11.62 -14.13 -11.97
CA ILE A 99 -10.66 -14.10 -13.09
C ILE A 99 -9.80 -15.36 -13.05
N LEU A 100 -9.18 -15.67 -11.91
CA LEU A 100 -8.28 -16.83 -11.79
C LEU A 100 -8.99 -18.15 -12.08
N ALA A 101 -10.23 -18.32 -11.61
CA ALA A 101 -11.04 -19.49 -11.93
C ALA A 101 -11.31 -19.64 -13.43
N ARG A 102 -11.59 -18.52 -14.13
CA ARG A 102 -11.79 -18.52 -15.58
C ARG A 102 -10.52 -18.84 -16.34
N LEU A 103 -9.39 -18.25 -15.95
CA LEU A 103 -8.08 -18.56 -16.52
C LEU A 103 -7.74 -20.04 -16.36
N ALA A 104 -8.04 -20.63 -15.19
CA ALA A 104 -7.82 -22.05 -14.91
C ALA A 104 -8.70 -23.00 -15.72
N LEU A 105 -9.91 -22.58 -16.06
CA LEU A 105 -10.85 -23.32 -16.91
C LEU A 105 -10.71 -23.00 -18.40
N ASP A 106 -9.70 -22.21 -18.77
CA ASP A 106 -9.51 -21.66 -20.12
C ASP A 106 -10.76 -20.96 -20.70
N ARG A 107 -11.57 -20.35 -19.82
CA ARG A 107 -12.75 -19.59 -20.20
C ARG A 107 -12.37 -18.14 -20.48
N ARG A 108 -12.54 -17.70 -21.73
CA ARG A 108 -12.28 -16.31 -22.14
C ARG A 108 -13.61 -15.55 -22.27
N ASP A 109 -13.82 -14.60 -21.37
CA ASP A 109 -15.00 -13.74 -21.31
C ASP A 109 -14.65 -12.31 -20.86
N GLU A 110 -15.67 -11.49 -20.65
CA GLU A 110 -15.57 -10.08 -20.24
C GLU A 110 -14.67 -9.85 -19.02
N ARG A 111 -14.63 -10.80 -18.06
CA ARG A 111 -13.78 -10.65 -16.86
C ARG A 111 -12.32 -10.92 -17.17
N THR A 112 -12.05 -11.86 -18.07
CA THR A 112 -10.68 -12.10 -18.55
C THR A 112 -10.20 -11.07 -19.58
N ALA A 113 -11.10 -10.26 -20.14
CA ALA A 113 -10.79 -9.18 -21.07
C ALA A 113 -10.45 -7.84 -20.37
N LEU A 114 -10.54 -7.77 -19.04
CA LEU A 114 -10.20 -6.57 -18.28
C LEU A 114 -8.71 -6.23 -18.42
N ALA A 115 -8.38 -4.94 -18.47
CA ALA A 115 -7.00 -4.44 -18.62
C ALA A 115 -6.03 -4.80 -17.47
N ILE A 116 -6.53 -5.41 -16.40
CA ILE A 116 -5.75 -5.95 -15.28
C ILE A 116 -5.33 -7.41 -15.49
N VAL A 117 -5.81 -8.05 -16.56
CA VAL A 117 -5.47 -9.42 -16.96
C VAL A 117 -4.44 -9.36 -18.08
N GLU A 118 -3.29 -10.00 -17.85
CA GLU A 118 -2.13 -10.00 -18.74
C GLU A 118 -1.71 -8.61 -19.26
N PRO A 119 -1.60 -7.59 -18.36
CA PRO A 119 -1.22 -6.26 -18.78
C PRO A 119 0.23 -6.22 -19.29
N SER A 120 0.54 -5.20 -20.09
CA SER A 120 1.92 -4.88 -20.46
C SER A 120 2.81 -4.78 -19.22
N ARG A 121 3.94 -5.50 -19.25
CA ARG A 121 4.84 -5.58 -18.10
C ARG A 121 5.47 -4.22 -17.83
N LYS A 122 5.19 -3.69 -16.64
CA LYS A 122 5.94 -2.60 -16.05
C LYS A 122 6.74 -3.15 -14.88
N LEU A 123 8.02 -2.81 -14.80
CA LEU A 123 8.90 -3.24 -13.71
C LEU A 123 9.30 -2.02 -12.87
N PHE A 124 9.53 -2.25 -11.58
CA PHE A 124 10.26 -1.28 -10.77
C PHE A 124 11.73 -1.22 -11.23
N PRO A 125 12.43 -0.10 -10.94
CA PRO A 125 13.88 -0.06 -11.11
C PRO A 125 14.58 -1.23 -10.39
N PRO A 126 15.76 -1.67 -10.86
CA PRO A 126 16.53 -2.70 -10.15
C PRO A 126 17.04 -2.18 -8.79
N GLU A 127 17.44 -3.10 -7.91
CA GLU A 127 18.16 -2.72 -6.69
C GLU A 127 19.58 -2.23 -7.02
N PRO A 128 20.14 -1.27 -6.24
CA PRO A 128 19.58 -0.65 -5.03
C PRO A 128 18.66 0.57 -5.30
N PHE A 129 18.43 0.92 -6.56
CA PHE A 129 17.73 2.16 -6.93
C PHE A 129 16.27 2.17 -6.48
N ARG A 130 15.58 1.01 -6.53
CA ARG A 130 14.23 0.88 -5.99
C ARG A 130 14.16 1.18 -4.51
N TYR A 131 15.05 0.59 -3.72
CA TYR A 131 15.08 0.82 -2.28
C TYR A 131 15.43 2.27 -1.94
N VAL A 132 16.49 2.81 -2.53
CA VAL A 132 16.94 4.19 -2.26
C VAL A 132 15.86 5.19 -2.69
N GLY A 133 15.41 5.10 -3.95
CA GLY A 133 14.39 5.98 -4.50
C GLY A 133 13.07 5.88 -3.75
N GLY A 134 12.58 4.65 -3.51
CA GLY A 134 11.36 4.42 -2.75
C GLY A 134 11.43 4.94 -1.32
N SER A 135 12.58 4.80 -0.67
CA SER A 135 12.79 5.32 0.69
C SER A 135 12.77 6.85 0.72
N LEU A 136 13.38 7.51 -0.27
CA LEU A 136 13.37 8.97 -0.39
C LEU A 136 11.97 9.50 -0.70
N ILE A 137 11.29 8.92 -1.70
CA ILE A 137 9.91 9.26 -2.07
C ILE A 137 8.99 9.12 -0.87
N ARG A 138 9.09 8.00 -0.13
CA ARG A 138 8.28 7.79 1.08
C ARG A 138 8.56 8.83 2.15
N ARG A 139 9.83 9.14 2.43
CA ARG A 139 10.18 10.18 3.42
C ARG A 139 9.61 11.54 3.01
N ALA A 140 9.64 11.86 1.72
CA ALA A 140 9.06 13.07 1.19
C ALA A 140 7.53 13.10 1.32
N LEU A 141 6.85 11.99 1.04
CA LEU A 141 5.40 11.88 1.24
C LEU A 141 5.02 12.08 2.71
N LEU A 142 5.67 11.37 3.65
CA LEU A 142 5.41 11.55 5.08
C LEU A 142 5.68 12.98 5.58
N ALA A 143 6.72 13.63 5.06
CA ALA A 143 7.03 15.01 5.42
C ALA A 143 6.02 16.00 4.82
N LYS A 144 5.50 15.70 3.63
CA LYS A 144 4.42 16.46 2.99
C LYS A 144 3.13 16.34 3.80
N ASP A 145 2.72 15.12 4.14
CA ASP A 145 1.52 14.86 4.95
C ASP A 145 1.59 15.59 6.30
N ALA A 146 2.76 15.57 6.97
CA ALA A 146 2.96 16.28 8.23
C ALA A 146 2.87 17.81 8.08
N ALA A 147 3.37 18.38 6.99
CA ALA A 147 3.23 19.81 6.72
C ALA A 147 1.77 20.19 6.47
N GLU A 148 1.05 19.40 5.67
CA GLU A 148 -0.36 19.62 5.36
C GLU A 148 -1.23 19.49 6.62
N ASP A 149 -0.94 18.51 7.48
CA ASP A 149 -1.58 18.33 8.78
C ASP A 149 -1.40 19.52 9.73
N GLU A 150 -0.33 20.29 9.57
CA GLU A 150 -0.03 21.50 10.33
C GLU A 150 -0.51 22.79 9.63
N GLY A 151 -1.18 22.66 8.48
CA GLY A 151 -1.64 23.80 7.67
C GLY A 151 -0.49 24.58 7.00
N ARG A 152 0.67 23.93 6.82
CA ARG A 152 1.86 24.51 6.19
C ARG A 152 2.07 23.94 4.79
N GLU A 153 2.63 24.75 3.90
CA GLU A 153 3.08 24.28 2.59
C GLU A 153 4.34 23.39 2.73
N PRO A 154 4.42 22.26 2.00
CA PRO A 154 5.62 21.43 1.99
C PRO A 154 6.79 22.17 1.31
N GLY A 155 8.00 22.00 1.83
CA GLY A 155 9.20 22.56 1.19
C GLY A 155 9.36 22.09 -0.26
N ALA A 156 9.88 22.96 -1.14
CA ALA A 156 9.94 22.71 -2.58
C ALA A 156 10.65 21.39 -2.97
N ALA A 157 11.73 21.05 -2.27
CA ALA A 157 12.45 19.78 -2.48
C ALA A 157 11.60 18.55 -2.11
N THR A 158 10.85 18.62 -1.01
CA THR A 158 9.91 17.58 -0.57
C THR A 158 8.79 17.38 -1.60
N ALA A 159 8.19 18.48 -2.05
CA ALA A 159 7.15 18.44 -3.08
C ALA A 159 7.67 17.84 -4.41
N PHE A 160 8.88 18.22 -4.81
CA PHE A 160 9.54 17.68 -6.01
C PHE A 160 9.76 16.16 -5.91
N VAL A 161 10.35 15.68 -4.81
CA VAL A 161 10.65 14.26 -4.61
C VAL A 161 9.37 13.43 -4.52
N ALA A 162 8.33 13.94 -3.84
CA ALA A 162 7.02 13.30 -3.77
C ALA A 162 6.31 13.19 -5.15
N ALA A 163 6.62 14.10 -6.09
CA ALA A 163 6.04 14.09 -7.44
C ALA A 163 6.79 13.19 -8.43
N LEU A 164 8.03 12.79 -8.13
CA LEU A 164 8.91 12.00 -9.02
C LEU A 164 8.27 10.67 -9.53
N PRO A 165 7.55 9.90 -8.72
CA PRO A 165 6.91 8.65 -9.18
C PRO A 165 5.98 8.87 -10.36
N ARG A 166 5.14 9.92 -10.30
CA ARG A 166 4.21 10.27 -11.38
C ARG A 166 4.94 10.60 -12.68
N ARG A 167 6.10 11.26 -12.59
CA ARG A 167 6.95 11.56 -13.76
C ARG A 167 7.59 10.31 -14.37
N LEU A 168 7.83 9.28 -13.57
CA LEU A 168 8.26 7.95 -14.03
C LEU A 168 7.06 7.07 -14.50
N GLY A 169 5.87 7.66 -14.61
CA GLY A 169 4.62 6.98 -14.95
C GLY A 169 4.15 5.98 -13.89
N LEU A 170 4.70 6.03 -12.67
CA LEU A 170 4.21 5.27 -11.53
C LEU A 170 3.04 6.04 -10.91
N ARG A 171 1.91 5.38 -10.74
CA ARG A 171 0.70 6.01 -10.20
C ARG A 171 0.61 5.77 -8.70
N LEU A 172 1.34 6.53 -7.90
CA LEU A 172 1.14 6.50 -6.44
C LEU A 172 -0.16 7.27 -6.09
N PRO A 173 -0.97 6.79 -5.14
CA PRO A 173 -2.11 7.53 -4.61
C PRO A 173 -1.61 8.81 -3.94
N ARG A 174 -2.47 9.84 -3.99
CA ARG A 174 -2.28 11.05 -3.20
C ARG A 174 -2.48 10.75 -1.73
#